data_AF-A0A964XYK4-F1
#
_entry.id   AF-A0A964XYK4-F1
#
_cell.length_a   1.000
_cell.length_b   1.000
_cell.length_c   1.000
_cell.angle_alpha   90.00
_cell.angle_beta   90.00
_cell.angle_gamma   90.00
#
_symmetry.space_group_name_H-M   'P 1'
#
loop_
_entity.id
_entity.type
_entity.pdbx_description
1 polymer ?
#
loop_
_entity_poly.entity_id
_entity_poly.type
_entity_poly.pdbx_seq_one_letter_code
_entity_poly.pdbx_strand_id
1 'polypeptide(L)'
;MTKPPPFDPMHLTDAMRESAQQIWLAGVGAFSKAQQEGGKVFENLVNDGLSIQRKTQAVAEEKWSQATQRMSDMAEQISNKTVTSVDRLETIFEDRVIKALIRQGYPTPQDWLALQHRVRALEEALMGASRAAAAGKAAARSGSTPATPAAAKKTRKASTAPAAGKSQTARASARSTGRSKT
;
A
#
# COMPACT_ATOMS: atom_id res chain seq x y z
N MET A 1 5.35 -107.03 10.14
CA MET A 1 4.96 -105.85 9.32
C MET A 1 3.63 -105.30 9.81
N THR A 2 3.61 -104.26 10.64
CA THR A 2 2.40 -103.50 10.99
C THR A 2 2.24 -102.36 9.98
N LYS A 3 1.25 -102.50 9.09
CA LYS A 3 0.91 -101.51 8.07
C LYS A 3 0.40 -100.23 8.76
N PRO A 4 0.85 -99.02 8.40
CA PRO A 4 0.34 -97.79 8.99
C PRO A 4 -1.18 -97.68 8.73
N PRO A 5 -1.97 -97.16 9.68
CA PRO A 5 -3.40 -97.01 9.52
C PRO A 5 -3.70 -96.13 8.29
N PRO A 6 -4.77 -96.40 7.54
CA PRO A 6 -5.16 -95.59 6.40
C PRO A 6 -5.42 -94.15 6.86
N PHE A 7 -4.95 -93.18 6.08
CA PHE A 7 -5.29 -91.77 6.28
C PHE A 7 -6.76 -91.58 5.94
N ASP A 8 -7.61 -91.42 6.96
CA ASP A 8 -9.02 -91.12 6.78
C ASP A 8 -9.23 -89.59 6.75
N PRO A 9 -9.46 -88.99 5.57
CA PRO A 9 -9.58 -87.53 5.43
C PRO A 9 -10.78 -86.95 6.20
N MET A 10 -11.81 -87.76 6.46
CA MET A 10 -13.03 -87.37 7.17
C MET A 10 -12.77 -87.00 8.64
N HIS A 11 -11.90 -87.74 9.34
CA HIS A 11 -11.57 -87.45 10.74
C HIS A 11 -10.73 -86.17 10.87
N LEU A 12 -9.94 -85.84 9.86
CA LEU A 12 -9.17 -84.59 9.82
C LEU A 12 -10.08 -83.38 9.61
N THR A 13 -11.10 -83.51 8.74
CA THR A 13 -12.07 -82.43 8.52
C THR A 13 -12.93 -82.14 9.74
N ASP A 14 -13.31 -83.16 10.51
CA ASP A 14 -14.08 -82.97 11.74
C ASP A 14 -13.26 -82.28 12.84
N ALA A 15 -11.98 -82.67 13.01
CA ALA A 15 -11.07 -82.01 13.95
C ALA A 15 -10.80 -80.54 13.57
N MET A 16 -10.68 -80.24 12.28
CA MET A 16 -10.55 -78.86 11.79
C MET A 16 -11.82 -78.04 12.05
N ARG A 17 -13.01 -78.63 11.88
CA ARG A 17 -14.28 -77.95 12.16
C ARG A 17 -14.46 -77.66 13.65
N GLU A 18 -14.12 -78.61 14.51
CA GLU A 18 -14.19 -78.46 15.96
C GLU A 18 -13.21 -77.37 16.46
N SER A 19 -11.96 -77.38 15.98
CA SER A 19 -10.99 -76.34 16.33
C SER A 19 -11.41 -74.96 15.81
N ALA A 20 -11.95 -74.86 14.58
CA ALA A 20 -12.48 -73.61 14.05
C ALA A 20 -13.66 -73.09 14.89
N GLN A 21 -14.54 -73.97 15.37
CA GLN A 21 -15.66 -73.62 16.22
C GLN A 21 -15.19 -73.16 17.61
N GLN A 22 -14.17 -73.79 18.18
CA GLN A 22 -13.56 -73.36 19.44
C GLN A 22 -12.86 -72.01 19.32
N ILE A 23 -12.12 -71.78 18.23
CA ILE A 23 -11.48 -70.49 17.95
C ILE A 23 -12.54 -69.39 17.80
N TRP A 24 -13.65 -69.69 17.13
CA TRP A 24 -14.74 -68.74 16.97
C TRP A 24 -15.43 -68.42 18.30
N LEU A 25 -15.76 -69.45 19.10
CA LEU A 25 -16.35 -69.27 20.44
C LEU A 25 -15.41 -68.50 21.38
N ALA A 26 -14.11 -68.79 21.33
CA ALA A 26 -13.10 -68.04 22.07
C ALA A 26 -13.02 -66.58 21.60
N GLY A 27 -13.13 -66.34 20.30
CA GLY A 27 -13.19 -64.99 19.72
C GLY A 27 -14.40 -64.20 20.20
N VAL A 28 -15.59 -64.82 20.19
CA VAL A 28 -16.84 -64.19 20.65
C VAL A 28 -16.78 -63.94 22.17
N GLY A 29 -16.26 -64.89 22.95
CA GLY A 29 -16.10 -64.73 24.40
C GLY A 29 -15.09 -63.65 24.79
N ALA A 30 -13.97 -63.56 24.08
CA ALA A 30 -12.96 -62.50 24.29
C ALA A 30 -13.51 -61.12 23.91
N PHE A 31 -14.27 -61.02 22.81
CA PHE A 31 -14.94 -59.78 22.43
C PHE A 31 -15.98 -59.33 23.48
N SER A 32 -16.80 -60.25 24.00
CA SER A 32 -17.74 -59.93 25.08
C SER A 32 -17.02 -59.48 26.36
N LYS A 33 -15.87 -60.08 26.71
CA LYS A 33 -15.06 -59.64 27.86
C LYS A 33 -14.46 -58.25 27.63
N ALA A 34 -13.95 -57.98 26.43
CA ALA A 34 -13.47 -56.66 26.04
C ALA A 34 -14.58 -55.60 26.02
N GLN A 35 -15.83 -55.95 25.69
CA GLN A 35 -16.96 -55.00 25.83
C GLN A 35 -17.28 -54.70 27.30
N GLN A 36 -17.24 -55.70 28.19
CA GLN A 36 -17.49 -55.51 29.62
C GLN A 36 -16.39 -54.66 30.29
N GLU A 37 -15.12 -54.90 29.94
CA GLU A 37 -13.98 -54.15 30.50
C GLU A 37 -13.73 -52.84 29.77
N GLY A 38 -14.05 -52.77 28.48
CA GLY A 38 -13.87 -51.59 27.62
C GLY A 38 -14.75 -50.41 28.01
N GLY A 39 -15.97 -50.66 28.52
CA GLY A 39 -16.84 -49.59 29.03
C GLY A 39 -16.22 -48.79 30.17
N LYS A 40 -15.58 -49.46 31.14
CA LYS A 40 -14.92 -48.80 32.28
C LYS A 40 -13.67 -48.03 31.86
N VAL A 41 -12.88 -48.57 30.94
CA VAL A 41 -11.71 -47.88 30.39
C VAL A 41 -12.14 -46.66 29.56
N PHE A 42 -13.24 -46.78 28.82
CA PHE A 42 -13.84 -45.66 28.10
C PHE A 42 -14.37 -44.59 29.05
N GLU A 43 -15.11 -44.94 30.09
CA GLU A 43 -15.60 -44.00 31.11
C GLU A 43 -14.44 -43.27 31.81
N ASN A 44 -13.36 -43.99 32.15
CA ASN A 44 -12.16 -43.38 32.71
C ASN A 44 -11.50 -42.41 31.73
N LEU A 45 -11.36 -42.82 30.46
CA LEU A 45 -10.80 -41.96 29.43
C LEU A 45 -11.67 -40.71 29.17
N VAL A 46 -12.99 -40.85 29.22
CA VAL A 46 -13.93 -39.73 29.09
C VAL A 46 -13.83 -38.81 30.30
N ASN A 47 -13.74 -39.34 31.51
CA ASN A 47 -13.53 -38.53 32.72
C ASN A 47 -12.19 -37.81 32.69
N ASP A 48 -11.13 -38.48 32.27
CA ASP A 48 -9.81 -37.88 32.07
C ASP A 48 -9.87 -36.80 30.99
N GLY A 49 -10.54 -37.05 29.87
CA GLY A 49 -10.77 -36.09 28.79
C GLY A 49 -11.56 -34.86 29.25
N LEU A 50 -12.63 -35.04 30.02
CA LEU A 50 -13.39 -33.95 30.63
C LEU A 50 -12.55 -33.17 31.64
N SER A 51 -11.71 -33.84 32.42
CA SER A 51 -10.81 -33.20 33.38
C SER A 51 -9.72 -32.39 32.68
N ILE A 52 -9.16 -32.92 31.59
CA ILE A 52 -8.16 -32.25 30.74
C ILE A 52 -8.82 -31.06 30.06
N GLN A 53 -10.01 -31.21 29.49
CA GLN A 53 -10.75 -30.11 28.87
C GLN A 53 -11.04 -28.99 29.87
N ARG A 54 -11.49 -29.31 31.09
CA ARG A 54 -11.72 -28.32 32.15
C ARG A 54 -10.42 -27.62 32.58
N LYS A 55 -9.34 -28.38 32.76
CA LYS A 55 -8.01 -27.82 33.09
C LYS A 55 -7.48 -26.95 31.96
N THR A 56 -7.60 -27.38 30.71
CA THR A 56 -7.19 -26.62 29.53
C THR A 56 -8.06 -25.39 29.35
N GLN A 57 -9.37 -25.45 29.61
CA GLN A 57 -10.23 -24.27 29.58
C GLN A 57 -9.84 -23.26 30.66
N ALA A 58 -9.66 -23.69 31.91
CA ALA A 58 -9.27 -22.79 32.99
C ALA A 58 -7.88 -22.16 32.75
N VAL A 59 -6.91 -22.96 32.33
CA VAL A 59 -5.56 -22.47 31.98
C VAL A 59 -5.62 -21.60 30.73
N ALA A 60 -6.44 -21.95 29.73
CA ALA A 60 -6.63 -21.12 28.54
C ALA A 60 -7.24 -19.78 28.93
N GLU A 61 -8.32 -19.73 29.72
CA GLU A 61 -8.94 -18.47 30.17
C GLU A 61 -7.95 -17.60 30.95
N GLU A 62 -7.14 -18.18 31.83
CA GLU A 62 -6.10 -17.45 32.57
C GLU A 62 -4.96 -16.97 31.66
N LYS A 63 -4.51 -17.79 30.70
CA LYS A 63 -3.48 -17.41 29.73
C LYS A 63 -3.99 -16.42 28.69
N TRP A 64 -5.25 -16.53 28.26
CA TRP A 64 -5.90 -15.63 27.32
C TRP A 64 -6.13 -14.27 27.95
N SER A 65 -6.63 -14.21 29.19
CA SER A 65 -6.76 -12.95 29.92
C SER A 65 -5.40 -12.28 30.13
N GLN A 66 -4.37 -13.02 30.56
CA GLN A 66 -3.01 -12.47 30.68
C GLN A 66 -2.41 -12.05 29.35
N ALA A 67 -2.64 -12.79 28.27
CA ALA A 67 -2.17 -12.43 26.93
C ALA A 67 -2.92 -11.22 26.38
N THR A 68 -4.23 -11.12 26.62
CA THR A 68 -5.05 -9.96 26.25
C THR A 68 -4.61 -8.73 27.01
N GLN A 69 -4.34 -8.85 28.31
CA GLN A 69 -3.84 -7.74 29.11
C GLN A 69 -2.49 -7.25 28.56
N ARG A 70 -1.54 -8.16 28.33
CA ARG A 70 -0.23 -7.81 27.73
C ARG A 70 -0.36 -7.25 26.32
N MET A 71 -1.28 -7.77 25.51
CA MET A 71 -1.56 -7.28 24.17
C MET A 71 -2.20 -5.89 24.22
N SER A 72 -3.10 -5.64 25.18
CA SER A 72 -3.69 -4.32 25.41
C SER A 72 -2.63 -3.31 25.85
N ASP A 73 -1.77 -3.67 26.81
CA ASP A 73 -0.66 -2.83 27.26
C ASP A 73 0.33 -2.54 26.12
N MET A 74 0.66 -3.56 25.32
CA MET A 74 1.49 -3.38 24.12
C MET A 74 0.78 -2.55 23.06
N ALA A 75 -0.52 -2.73 22.85
CA ALA A 75 -1.31 -1.95 21.91
C ALA A 75 -1.41 -0.48 22.34
N GLU A 76 -1.53 -0.18 23.63
CA GLU A 76 -1.46 1.19 24.16
C GLU A 76 -0.06 1.80 23.98
N GLN A 77 1.00 1.05 24.26
CA GLN A 77 2.37 1.51 24.04
C GLN A 77 2.69 1.72 22.56
N ILE A 78 2.23 0.82 21.69
CA ILE A 78 2.38 0.94 20.24
C ILE A 78 1.50 2.08 19.76
N SER A 79 0.24 2.20 20.18
CA SER A 79 -0.66 3.30 19.82
C SER A 79 -0.02 4.64 20.16
N ASN A 80 0.47 4.84 21.39
CA ASN A 80 1.12 6.08 21.79
C ASN A 80 2.40 6.40 20.99
N LYS A 81 3.19 5.39 20.60
CA LYS A 81 4.38 5.56 19.73
C LYS A 81 4.02 5.69 18.24
N THR A 82 2.87 5.15 17.84
CA THR A 82 2.41 5.10 16.46
C THR A 82 1.62 6.35 16.11
N VAL A 83 0.93 7.01 17.05
CA VAL A 83 0.30 8.33 16.84
C VAL A 83 1.34 9.34 16.35
N THR A 84 2.53 9.37 16.95
CA THR A 84 3.64 10.23 16.49
C THR A 84 4.23 9.78 15.14
N SER A 85 4.16 8.49 14.84
CA SER A 85 4.64 7.94 13.56
C SER A 85 3.64 8.18 12.42
N VAL A 86 2.34 8.17 12.72
CA VAL A 86 1.24 8.49 11.80
C VAL A 86 1.26 9.97 11.47
N ASP A 87 1.48 10.85 12.44
CA ASP A 87 1.66 12.30 12.20
C ASP A 87 2.84 12.58 11.25
N ARG A 88 3.96 11.86 11.42
CA ARG A 88 5.10 11.90 10.50
C ARG A 88 4.76 11.32 9.12
N LEU A 89 3.97 10.25 9.06
CA LEU A 89 3.52 9.67 7.80
C LEU A 89 2.49 10.57 7.10
N GLU A 90 1.68 11.33 7.83
CA GLU A 90 0.77 12.33 7.28
C GLU A 90 1.58 13.42 6.59
N THR A 91 2.64 13.93 7.23
CA THR A 91 3.56 14.90 6.60
C THR A 91 4.23 14.33 5.34
N ILE A 92 4.75 13.10 5.40
CA ILE A 92 5.43 12.47 4.24
C ILE A 92 4.42 12.12 3.14
N PHE A 93 3.20 11.73 3.51
CA PHE A 93 2.11 11.45 2.60
C PHE A 93 1.66 12.73 1.91
N GLU A 94 1.44 13.83 2.64
CA GLU A 94 1.17 15.15 2.07
C GLU A 94 2.26 15.55 1.08
N ASP A 95 3.53 15.48 1.47
CA ASP A 95 4.66 15.78 0.58
C ASP A 95 4.65 14.89 -0.67
N ARG A 96 4.40 13.59 -0.52
CA ARG A 96 4.33 12.68 -1.66
C ARG A 96 3.10 12.89 -2.53
N VAL A 97 1.95 13.19 -1.94
CA VAL A 97 0.69 13.45 -2.65
C VAL A 97 0.79 14.77 -3.41
N ILE A 98 1.33 15.82 -2.79
CA ILE A 98 1.63 17.10 -3.45
C ILE A 98 2.60 16.86 -4.61
N LYS A 99 3.69 16.13 -4.37
CA LYS A 99 4.70 15.85 -5.40
C LYS A 99 4.16 14.96 -6.53
N ALA A 100 3.25 14.04 -6.22
CA ALA A 100 2.54 13.23 -7.20
C ALA A 100 1.53 14.07 -8.00
N LEU A 101 0.77 14.96 -7.36
CA LEU A 101 -0.15 15.90 -8.02
C LEU A 101 0.59 16.83 -8.98
N ILE A 102 1.70 17.42 -8.53
CA ILE A 102 2.56 18.28 -9.36
C ILE A 102 3.09 17.49 -10.56
N ARG A 103 3.55 16.25 -10.33
CA ARG A 103 4.04 15.37 -11.40
C ARG A 103 2.94 14.96 -12.39
N GLN A 104 1.69 14.88 -11.93
CA GLN A 104 0.53 14.54 -12.74
C GLN A 104 -0.14 15.76 -13.39
N GLY A 105 0.41 16.96 -13.19
CA GLY A 105 -0.02 18.18 -13.88
C GLY A 105 -1.18 18.93 -13.22
N TYR A 106 -1.48 18.67 -11.95
CA TYR A 106 -2.46 19.47 -11.22
C TYR A 106 -1.89 20.87 -10.93
N PRO A 107 -2.63 21.96 -11.26
CA PRO A 107 -2.17 23.33 -11.02
C PRO A 107 -1.96 23.57 -9.53
N THR A 108 -0.85 24.21 -9.19
CA THR A 108 -0.51 24.53 -7.80
C THR A 108 -1.29 25.76 -7.32
N PRO A 109 -1.43 25.99 -6.00
CA PRO A 109 -2.07 27.20 -5.47
C PRO A 109 -1.42 28.51 -5.97
N GLN A 110 -0.13 28.49 -6.27
CA GLN A 110 0.60 29.64 -6.83
C GLN A 110 0.18 29.93 -8.27
N ASP A 111 -0.10 28.89 -9.06
CA ASP A 111 -0.59 29.04 -10.43
C ASP A 111 -1.99 29.67 -10.46
N TRP A 112 -2.82 29.34 -9.47
CA TRP A 112 -4.14 29.95 -9.30
C TRP A 112 -4.04 31.45 -8.98
N LEU A 113 -3.12 31.84 -8.10
CA LEU A 113 -2.88 33.25 -7.79
C LEU A 113 -2.32 34.02 -8.99
N ALA A 114 -1.38 33.43 -9.72
CA ALA A 114 -0.85 34.02 -10.94
C ALA A 114 -1.95 34.20 -12.02
N LEU A 115 -2.86 33.23 -12.13
CA LEU A 115 -4.00 33.32 -13.03
C LEU A 115 -4.97 34.42 -12.60
N GLN A 116 -5.30 34.52 -11.31
CA GLN A 116 -6.15 35.61 -10.80
C GLN A 116 -5.56 36.99 -11.09
N HIS A 117 -4.25 37.16 -10.90
CA HIS A 117 -3.57 38.41 -11.24
C HIS A 117 -3.66 38.74 -12.74
N ARG A 118 -3.46 37.74 -13.61
CA ARG A 118 -3.59 37.92 -15.06
C ARG A 118 -5.02 38.27 -15.46
N VAL A 119 -6.02 37.60 -14.90
CA VAL A 119 -7.43 37.89 -15.16
C VAL A 119 -7.74 39.33 -14.77
N ARG A 120 -7.32 39.76 -13.58
CA ARG A 120 -7.53 41.13 -13.10
C ARG A 120 -6.87 42.18 -14.01
N ALA A 121 -5.64 41.94 -14.44
CA ALA A 121 -4.94 42.82 -15.37
C ALA A 121 -5.62 42.89 -16.75
N LEU A 122 -6.18 41.77 -17.22
CA LEU A 122 -6.94 41.72 -18.47
C LEU A 122 -8.29 42.43 -18.35
N GLU A 123 -9.00 42.28 -17.23
CA GLU A 123 -10.23 43.00 -16.93
C GLU A 123 -9.99 44.51 -16.93
N GLU A 124 -8.91 44.98 -16.29
CA GLU A 124 -8.50 46.38 -16.28
C GLU A 124 -8.15 46.89 -17.70
N ALA A 125 -7.39 46.13 -18.47
CA ALA A 125 -7.04 46.47 -19.84
C ALA A 125 -8.29 46.52 -20.76
N LEU A 126 -9.24 45.61 -20.58
CA LEU A 126 -10.50 45.56 -21.33
C LEU A 126 -11.40 46.73 -20.96
N MET A 127 -11.51 47.08 -19.68
CA MET A 127 -12.23 48.28 -19.24
C MET A 127 -11.59 49.56 -19.81
N GLY A 128 -10.26 49.64 -19.80
CA GLY A 128 -9.51 50.75 -20.40
C GLY A 128 -9.74 50.85 -21.92
N ALA A 129 -9.65 49.74 -22.63
CA ALA A 129 -9.87 49.67 -24.08
C ALA A 129 -11.32 49.97 -24.47
N SER A 130 -12.30 49.49 -23.70
CA SER A 130 -13.73 49.81 -23.87
C SER A 130 -13.99 51.31 -23.70
N ARG A 131 -13.39 51.93 -22.68
CA ARG A 131 -13.48 53.38 -22.44
C ARG A 131 -12.82 54.18 -23.56
N ALA A 132 -11.68 53.72 -24.08
CA ALA A 132 -11.00 54.33 -25.22
C ALA A 132 -11.80 54.20 -26.53
N ALA A 133 -12.44 53.04 -26.77
CA ALA A 133 -13.29 52.82 -27.93
C ALA A 133 -14.57 53.69 -27.89
N ALA A 134 -15.17 53.88 -26.71
CA ALA A 134 -16.30 54.79 -26.52
C ALA A 134 -15.92 56.26 -26.80
N ALA A 135 -14.71 56.68 -26.40
CA ALA A 135 -14.19 58.02 -26.70
C ALA A 135 -13.89 58.21 -28.20
N GLY A 136 -13.33 57.20 -28.88
CA GLY A 136 -13.07 57.24 -30.32
C GLY A 136 -14.34 57.31 -31.18
N LYS A 137 -15.41 56.63 -30.77
CA LYS A 137 -16.71 56.67 -31.46
C LYS A 137 -17.46 58.00 -31.27
N ALA A 138 -17.21 58.70 -30.17
CA ALA A 138 -17.68 60.07 -29.96
C ALA A 138 -16.91 61.07 -30.84
N ALA A 139 -15.59 60.90 -31.01
CA ALA A 139 -14.77 61.75 -31.87
C ALA A 139 -15.05 61.55 -33.37
N ALA A 140 -15.37 60.33 -33.82
CA ALA A 140 -15.69 60.04 -35.22
C ALA A 140 -17.04 60.62 -35.70
N ARG A 141 -17.90 61.10 -34.80
CA ARG A 141 -19.15 61.80 -35.16
C ARG A 141 -19.00 63.33 -35.24
N SER A 142 -17.81 63.88 -34.97
CA SER A 142 -17.61 65.33 -34.87
C SER A 142 -16.78 65.95 -36.00
N GLY A 143 -16.39 65.19 -37.04
CA GLY A 143 -15.45 65.68 -38.05
C GLY A 143 -16.00 65.71 -39.47
N SER A 144 -16.73 66.77 -39.85
CA SER A 144 -16.95 67.13 -41.26
C SER A 144 -16.38 68.53 -41.59
N THR A 145 -15.23 68.52 -42.29
CA THR A 145 -14.65 69.52 -43.23
C THR A 145 -14.17 70.92 -42.77
N PRO A 146 -13.28 71.62 -43.53
CA PRO A 146 -12.21 71.18 -44.45
C PRO A 146 -10.84 71.89 -44.22
N ALA A 147 -9.83 71.48 -44.99
CA ALA A 147 -8.39 71.76 -44.90
C ALA A 147 -7.87 73.06 -45.57
N THR A 148 -6.68 73.54 -45.13
CA THR A 148 -5.69 74.30 -45.93
C THR A 148 -4.25 74.12 -45.37
N PRO A 149 -3.16 74.02 -46.19
CA PRO A 149 -1.80 73.69 -45.73
C PRO A 149 -0.77 74.85 -45.80
N ALA A 150 0.19 74.90 -44.86
CA ALA A 150 1.46 75.67 -44.95
C ALA A 150 2.43 75.14 -43.86
N ALA A 151 3.59 74.53 -44.15
CA ALA A 151 4.86 75.02 -44.72
C ALA A 151 5.93 75.39 -43.66
N ALA A 152 7.17 74.91 -43.90
CA ALA A 152 8.48 75.36 -43.40
C ALA A 152 8.95 74.88 -42.00
N LYS A 153 10.23 74.57 -41.71
CA LYS A 153 11.47 74.20 -42.45
C LYS A 153 12.57 73.96 -41.39
N LYS A 154 13.50 73.00 -41.67
CA LYS A 154 14.94 72.95 -41.25
C LYS A 154 15.24 72.71 -39.75
N THR A 155 16.30 72.00 -39.32
CA THR A 155 17.69 71.92 -39.85
C THR A 155 18.44 70.68 -39.33
N ARG A 156 19.44 70.24 -40.11
CA ARG A 156 20.37 69.11 -39.95
C ARG A 156 21.36 69.25 -38.77
N LYS A 157 21.85 68.12 -38.23
CA LYS A 157 23.30 67.85 -38.05
C LYS A 157 23.58 66.34 -37.90
N ALA A 158 24.62 65.87 -38.59
CA ALA A 158 25.11 64.50 -38.63
C ALA A 158 26.52 64.41 -38.04
N SER A 159 26.86 63.25 -37.46
CA SER A 159 28.24 62.77 -37.19
C SER A 159 28.13 61.32 -36.64
N THR A 160 28.36 60.28 -37.47
CA THR A 160 29.61 59.48 -37.62
C THR A 160 29.85 58.41 -36.52
N ALA A 161 29.83 57.13 -36.94
CA ALA A 161 30.41 55.93 -36.28
C ALA A 161 31.97 56.00 -36.31
N PRO A 162 32.81 55.07 -35.75
CA PRO A 162 32.59 53.62 -35.56
C PRO A 162 33.37 52.88 -34.41
N ALA A 163 33.20 51.54 -34.38
CA ALA A 163 34.19 50.46 -34.12
C ALA A 163 34.78 50.13 -32.70
N ALA A 164 34.58 48.84 -32.34
CA ALA A 164 35.58 47.81 -31.97
C ALA A 164 36.24 47.73 -30.57
N GLY A 165 36.26 46.50 -30.04
CA GLY A 165 37.20 45.95 -29.04
C GLY A 165 36.74 44.55 -28.61
N LYS A 166 37.22 43.46 -29.25
CA LYS A 166 38.37 42.59 -28.87
C LYS A 166 38.26 42.07 -27.43
N SER A 167 38.24 40.76 -27.10
CA SER A 167 39.00 39.56 -27.50
C SER A 167 39.62 38.99 -26.19
N GLN A 168 39.96 37.69 -26.20
CA GLN A 168 40.83 36.96 -25.24
C GLN A 168 40.12 36.47 -23.97
N THR A 169 40.29 35.23 -23.49
CA THR A 169 41.33 34.19 -23.66
C THR A 169 40.72 32.85 -23.17
N ALA A 170 40.84 31.72 -23.87
CA ALA A 170 41.88 30.69 -23.68
C ALA A 170 42.13 30.36 -22.18
N ARG A 171 42.27 29.11 -21.69
CA ARG A 171 42.66 27.84 -22.28
C ARG A 171 42.53 26.74 -21.20
N ALA A 172 42.09 25.56 -21.63
CA ALA A 172 42.50 24.20 -21.26
C ALA A 172 43.02 23.81 -19.84
N SER A 173 42.44 22.67 -19.39
CA SER A 173 43.13 21.41 -19.03
C SER A 173 43.14 20.98 -17.56
N ALA A 174 42.30 19.99 -17.29
CA ALA A 174 42.56 18.71 -16.60
C ALA A 174 43.42 18.69 -15.32
N ARG A 175 42.84 18.13 -14.24
CA ARG A 175 43.51 17.04 -13.49
C ARG A 175 42.56 16.23 -12.59
N SER A 176 42.52 14.91 -12.86
CA SER A 176 42.54 13.79 -11.91
C SER A 176 41.53 13.72 -10.76
N THR A 177 40.50 12.91 -10.96
CA THR A 177 39.68 12.28 -9.92
C THR A 177 40.52 11.27 -9.12
N GLY A 178 40.69 11.52 -7.83
CA GLY A 178 41.31 10.62 -6.87
C GLY A 178 40.41 9.43 -6.54
N ARG A 179 40.91 8.25 -6.90
CA ARG A 179 40.85 6.94 -6.21
C ARG A 179 39.95 6.86 -4.97
N SER A 180 38.88 6.06 -5.09
CA SER A 180 38.05 5.55 -3.98
C SER A 180 38.35 4.07 -3.74
N LYS A 181 38.39 3.70 -2.45
CA LYS A 181 38.15 2.36 -1.85
C LYS A 181 38.82 1.12 -2.47
N THR A 182 39.69 0.49 -1.67
CA THR A 182 39.51 -0.83 -1.02
C THR A 182 40.59 -1.00 0.03
#